data_AF-A0A9K3PM80-F1
#
_entry.id   AF-A0A9K3PM80-F1
#
_cell.length_a   1.000
_cell.length_b   1.000
_cell.length_c   1.000
_cell.angle_alpha   90.00
_cell.angle_beta   90.00
_cell.angle_gamma   90.00
#
_symmetry.space_group_name_H-M   'P 1'
#
loop_
_entity.id
_entity.type
_entity.pdbx_description
1 polymer ?
#
loop_
_entity_poly.entity_id
_entity_poly.type
_entity_poly.pdbx_seq_one_letter_code
_entity_poly.pdbx_strand_id
1 'polypeptide(L)'
;MSANPTASYPSPSWRCTKKPRQDYPTDDIIIESNSLQQNQMNDNDRPHQFMEHDGCRLLLHSLSFLDVVTLLRKQVVSKQFKELCSKTIQTKCGKDGPKPHNNETLRKAVKTYHDIRYDSDSNKEDMEIIACTYGYPIDSWNVSQVTDMSFLFFGDFYVIPPAIDEWVSSYSDVLRTVPYFNEYIGSWDTSNVTNMESMFHSAIHFNQDIGRWDVSKVTKMVRMFFSAREFNQDIGRWDVSSVETMSNMFHSAHEFNQDIGGWDVSNVKDMSCMFMQARTFNQDIGRWDVSNVDLMHNMFYFAHEFNQDIGSWDVSRVKDMDNMFASALKFNQDIGNWDVSHVESMNSMFENAVEFNQDIGSWDVSRVTYMDKMFASAKTFNKDIGNWDVANVEDMDYMFFGARQFN
;
A
#
# COMPACT_ATOMS: atom_id res chain seq x y z
N MET A 1 28.30 -26.30 13.63
CA MET A 1 26.82 -26.41 13.60
C MET A 1 26.27 -25.71 14.83
N SER A 2 25.75 -24.50 14.65
CA SER A 2 24.59 -23.98 15.38
C SER A 2 24.20 -22.67 14.70
N ALA A 3 23.06 -22.69 14.03
CA ALA A 3 22.45 -21.54 13.39
C ALA A 3 22.10 -20.48 14.44
N ASN A 4 22.40 -19.22 14.13
CA ASN A 4 21.95 -18.07 14.92
C ASN A 4 20.44 -17.86 14.66
N PRO A 5 19.63 -17.52 15.68
CA PRO A 5 18.22 -17.24 15.49
C PRO A 5 18.06 -15.90 14.76
N THR A 6 17.25 -15.90 13.70
CA THR A 6 16.73 -14.73 13.03
C THR A 6 16.05 -13.81 14.05
N ALA A 7 16.54 -12.58 14.20
CA ALA A 7 15.84 -11.53 14.93
C ALA A 7 14.59 -11.13 14.13
N SER A 8 13.46 -11.79 14.40
CA SER A 8 12.15 -11.34 13.96
C SER A 8 11.77 -10.14 14.82
N TYR A 9 11.66 -8.96 14.23
CA TYR A 9 10.89 -7.89 14.87
C TYR A 9 9.50 -8.44 15.17
N PRO A 10 8.97 -8.32 16.40
CA PRO A 10 7.59 -8.68 16.65
C PRO A 10 6.72 -7.78 15.78
N SER A 11 6.18 -8.34 14.69
CA SER A 11 5.13 -7.68 13.92
C SER A 11 4.03 -7.33 14.91
N PRO A 12 3.72 -6.05 15.15
CA PRO A 12 2.56 -5.75 15.95
C PRO A 12 1.37 -6.32 15.17
N SER A 13 0.54 -7.12 15.85
CA SER A 13 -0.61 -7.79 15.22
C SER A 13 -1.72 -6.78 15.00
N TRP A 14 -1.46 -5.75 14.20
CA TRP A 14 -2.54 -4.99 13.60
C TRP A 14 -3.22 -6.01 12.68
N ARG A 15 -4.44 -6.43 12.98
CA ARG A 15 -5.32 -7.04 11.99
C ARG A 15 -6.13 -5.90 11.37
N CYS A 16 -6.77 -6.11 10.21
CA CYS A 16 -7.93 -5.30 9.84
C CYS A 16 -8.96 -5.52 10.96
N THR A 17 -8.92 -4.70 12.00
CA THR A 17 -9.79 -4.86 13.16
C THR A 17 -11.07 -4.12 12.86
N LYS A 18 -12.20 -4.77 13.15
CA LYS A 18 -13.49 -4.10 13.31
C LYS A 18 -13.27 -3.06 14.41
N LYS A 19 -13.00 -1.79 14.08
CA LYS A 19 -12.88 -0.79 15.14
C LYS A 19 -14.24 -0.73 15.85
N PRO A 20 -14.30 -0.93 17.17
CA PRO A 20 -15.53 -0.68 17.89
C PRO A 20 -15.86 0.81 17.77
N ARG A 21 -17.08 1.10 17.31
CA ARG A 21 -17.81 2.37 17.42
C ARG A 21 -16.92 3.59 17.71
N GLN A 22 -16.32 4.15 16.66
CA GLN A 22 -16.03 5.58 16.65
C GLN A 22 -16.82 6.13 15.49
N ASP A 23 -17.80 6.99 15.79
CA ASP A 23 -18.37 7.90 14.82
C ASP A 23 -17.18 8.65 14.22
N TYR A 24 -16.73 8.21 13.05
CA TYR A 24 -15.94 9.05 12.20
C TYR A 24 -16.85 10.24 11.91
N PRO A 25 -16.42 11.49 12.16
CA PRO A 25 -17.23 12.62 11.80
C PRO A 25 -17.66 12.42 10.36
N THR A 26 -18.97 12.38 10.14
CA THR A 26 -19.56 12.65 8.84
C THR A 26 -19.21 14.10 8.55
N ASP A 27 -17.95 14.36 8.21
CA ASP A 27 -17.64 15.54 7.46
C ASP A 27 -18.47 15.35 6.20
N ASP A 28 -19.53 16.13 6.10
CA ASP A 28 -20.14 16.52 4.84
C ASP A 28 -19.01 17.13 4.00
N ILE A 29 -18.18 16.27 3.40
CA ILE A 29 -17.26 16.65 2.36
C ILE A 29 -18.18 16.88 1.17
N ILE A 30 -18.59 18.14 1.05
CA ILE A 30 -18.94 18.74 -0.22
C ILE A 30 -17.72 18.50 -1.12
N ILE A 31 -17.73 17.38 -1.84
CA ILE A 31 -16.82 17.18 -2.95
C ILE A 31 -17.37 18.10 -4.03
N GLU A 32 -16.79 19.30 -4.11
CA GLU A 32 -16.78 20.02 -5.38
C GLU A 32 -16.27 19.01 -6.41
N SER A 33 -17.12 18.74 -7.38
CA SER A 33 -16.78 17.99 -8.58
C SER A 33 -15.66 18.74 -9.31
N ASN A 34 -14.42 18.54 -8.88
CA ASN A 34 -13.29 18.77 -9.74
C ASN A 34 -13.31 17.62 -10.74
N SER A 35 -14.09 17.86 -11.80
CA SER A 35 -13.89 17.29 -13.12
C SER A 35 -12.42 17.01 -13.34
N LEU A 36 -12.13 15.82 -13.88
CA LEU A 36 -10.90 15.43 -14.57
C LEU A 36 -10.23 16.61 -15.31
N GLN A 37 -9.53 17.45 -14.57
CA GLN A 37 -8.34 18.09 -15.07
C GLN A 37 -7.26 17.13 -14.66
N GLN A 38 -6.64 16.50 -15.65
CA GLN A 38 -5.22 16.21 -15.56
C GLN A 38 -4.58 17.46 -14.97
N ASN A 39 -4.32 17.45 -13.66
CA ASN A 39 -3.31 18.30 -13.11
C ASN A 39 -2.02 17.76 -13.74
N GLN A 40 -1.73 18.25 -14.96
CA GLN A 40 -0.40 18.68 -15.30
C GLN A 40 -0.01 19.67 -14.20
N MET A 41 0.38 19.15 -13.03
CA MET A 41 1.32 19.85 -12.18
C MET A 41 2.48 20.15 -13.12
N ASN A 42 2.68 21.44 -13.40
CA ASN A 42 3.85 21.91 -14.11
C ASN A 42 5.06 21.17 -13.52
N ASP A 43 5.87 20.54 -14.37
CA ASP A 43 7.12 19.87 -13.96
C ASP A 43 8.07 20.80 -13.17
N ASN A 44 7.75 22.10 -13.09
CA ASN A 44 8.50 23.12 -12.37
C ASN A 44 8.18 23.24 -10.87
N ASP A 45 7.12 22.61 -10.34
CA ASP A 45 6.73 22.73 -8.91
C ASP A 45 6.99 21.45 -8.09
N ARG A 46 7.73 20.47 -8.60
CA ARG A 46 8.24 19.35 -7.77
C ARG A 46 9.51 19.81 -7.03
N PRO A 47 9.52 20.02 -5.71
CA PRO A 47 10.74 20.38 -4.99
C PRO A 47 11.75 19.22 -4.93
N HIS A 48 11.37 18.01 -5.36
CA HIS A 48 12.06 16.78 -5.00
C HIS A 48 12.69 15.98 -6.15
N GLN A 49 12.37 16.29 -7.42
CA GLN A 49 13.08 15.69 -8.57
C GLN A 49 14.54 16.17 -8.68
N PHE A 50 14.90 17.28 -8.00
CA PHE A 50 16.29 17.78 -7.98
C PHE A 50 17.21 16.99 -7.02
N MET A 51 16.68 16.16 -6.12
CA MET A 51 17.49 15.53 -5.07
C MET A 51 18.27 14.27 -5.51
N GLU A 52 17.91 13.61 -6.61
CA GLU A 52 18.72 12.49 -7.17
C GLU A 52 20.16 12.93 -7.51
N HIS A 53 20.36 14.23 -7.77
CA HIS A 53 21.62 14.76 -8.26
C HIS A 53 22.56 15.28 -7.17
N ASP A 54 22.09 15.61 -5.96
CA ASP A 54 22.92 16.32 -4.98
C ASP A 54 23.95 15.43 -4.29
N GLY A 55 23.65 14.15 -4.00
CA GLY A 55 24.60 13.25 -3.34
C GLY A 55 25.82 12.93 -4.21
N CYS A 56 25.62 12.68 -5.51
CA CYS A 56 26.76 12.50 -6.42
C CYS A 56 27.42 13.85 -6.79
N ARG A 57 26.69 14.97 -6.83
CA ARG A 57 27.30 16.30 -6.96
C ARG A 57 28.28 16.59 -5.83
N LEU A 58 27.98 16.21 -4.59
CA LEU A 58 28.90 16.27 -3.44
C LEU A 58 30.14 15.37 -3.62
N LEU A 59 30.01 14.22 -4.29
CA LEU A 59 31.13 13.32 -4.63
C LEU A 59 32.02 13.86 -5.77
N LEU A 60 31.44 14.66 -6.68
CA LEU A 60 32.00 15.10 -7.97
C LEU A 60 32.71 16.47 -7.97
N HIS A 61 32.94 17.10 -6.81
CA HIS A 61 33.63 18.42 -6.71
C HIS A 61 35.08 18.47 -7.25
N SER A 62 35.61 17.38 -7.84
CA SER A 62 36.85 17.39 -8.64
C SER A 62 36.64 17.74 -10.13
N LEU A 63 35.40 17.95 -10.57
CA LEU A 63 35.04 18.41 -11.91
C LEU A 63 34.92 19.94 -11.96
N SER A 64 35.21 20.54 -13.11
CA SER A 64 35.04 21.98 -13.27
C SER A 64 33.56 22.36 -13.18
N PHE A 65 33.27 23.55 -12.65
CA PHE A 65 31.90 24.10 -12.59
C PHE A 65 31.20 24.06 -13.97
N LEU A 66 31.97 24.21 -15.05
CA LEU A 66 31.47 24.17 -16.42
C LEU A 66 31.03 22.76 -16.85
N ASP A 67 31.73 21.71 -16.42
CA ASP A 67 31.38 20.31 -16.73
C ASP A 67 30.08 19.90 -16.01
N VAL A 68 29.92 20.30 -14.75
CA VAL A 68 28.71 20.06 -13.95
C VAL A 68 27.50 20.79 -14.55
N VAL A 69 27.66 22.06 -14.93
CA VAL A 69 26.58 22.84 -15.56
C VAL A 69 26.24 22.34 -16.97
N THR A 70 27.22 21.83 -17.72
CA THR A 70 27.01 21.26 -19.06
C THR A 70 26.28 19.92 -18.99
N LEU A 71 26.55 19.12 -17.95
CA LEU A 71 25.82 17.89 -17.65
C LEU A 71 24.38 18.23 -17.28
N LEU A 72 24.13 19.11 -16.32
CA LEU A 72 22.75 19.43 -15.86
C LEU A 72 21.84 20.05 -16.93
N ARG A 73 22.38 20.62 -18.01
CA ARG A 73 21.60 21.31 -19.07
C ARG A 73 21.08 20.43 -20.21
N LYS A 74 21.44 19.15 -20.29
CA LYS A 74 20.93 18.22 -21.32
C LYS A 74 20.11 17.13 -20.63
N GLN A 75 18.85 16.91 -20.98
CA GLN A 75 18.02 15.79 -20.45
C GLN A 75 18.50 14.38 -20.93
N VAL A 76 19.81 14.15 -21.04
CA VAL A 76 20.45 12.90 -21.53
C VAL A 76 21.28 12.24 -20.41
N VAL A 77 21.06 12.64 -19.15
CA VAL A 77 22.11 12.62 -18.11
C VAL A 77 22.11 11.41 -17.19
N SER A 78 21.03 10.63 -17.04
CA SER A 78 21.04 9.60 -15.98
C SER A 78 22.13 8.53 -16.18
N LYS A 79 22.36 8.05 -17.41
CA LYS A 79 23.35 6.98 -17.66
C LYS A 79 24.80 7.47 -17.53
N GLN A 80 25.15 8.59 -18.16
CA GLN A 80 26.52 9.14 -18.09
C GLN A 80 26.85 9.64 -16.68
N PHE A 81 25.87 10.21 -15.97
CA PHE A 81 26.04 10.61 -14.58
C PHE A 81 26.23 9.40 -13.67
N LYS A 82 25.38 8.36 -13.78
CA LYS A 82 25.53 7.09 -13.03
C LYS A 82 26.88 6.42 -13.29
N GLU A 83 27.34 6.37 -14.55
CA GLU A 83 28.68 5.84 -14.90
C GLU A 83 29.82 6.65 -14.27
N LEU A 84 29.67 7.98 -14.20
CA LEU A 84 30.66 8.86 -13.60
C LEU A 84 30.70 8.69 -12.07
N CYS A 85 29.53 8.66 -11.41
CA CYS A 85 29.42 8.37 -9.98
C CYS A 85 30.05 7.01 -9.64
N SER A 86 29.72 5.97 -10.41
CA SER A 86 30.26 4.62 -10.23
C SER A 86 31.78 4.58 -10.36
N LYS A 87 32.36 5.25 -11.37
CA LYS A 87 33.82 5.38 -11.54
C LYS A 87 34.48 6.12 -10.37
N THR A 88 33.87 7.20 -9.89
CA THR A 88 34.37 7.96 -8.74
C THR A 88 34.36 7.12 -7.47
N ILE A 89 33.31 6.33 -7.23
CA ILE A 89 33.19 5.41 -6.10
C ILE A 89 34.27 4.32 -6.21
N GLN A 90 34.44 3.67 -7.36
CA GLN A 90 35.51 2.66 -7.55
C GLN A 90 36.92 3.24 -7.31
N THR A 91 37.15 4.50 -7.69
CA THR A 91 38.44 5.17 -7.49
C THR A 91 38.69 5.48 -6.01
N LYS A 92 37.66 5.90 -5.26
CA LYS A 92 37.78 6.30 -3.85
C LYS A 92 37.69 5.13 -2.86
N CYS A 93 36.88 4.11 -3.16
CA CYS A 93 36.50 3.04 -2.24
C CYS A 93 37.32 1.75 -2.40
N GLY A 94 38.24 1.70 -3.39
CA GLY A 94 39.06 0.52 -3.68
C GLY A 94 38.40 -0.48 -4.64
N LYS A 95 39.15 -1.52 -5.03
CA LYS A 95 38.79 -2.45 -6.12
C LYS A 95 37.58 -3.35 -5.83
N ASP A 96 37.26 -3.58 -4.56
CA ASP A 96 36.24 -4.56 -4.18
C ASP A 96 34.81 -4.00 -4.19
N GLY A 97 34.66 -2.66 -4.28
CA GLY A 97 33.35 -1.99 -4.31
C GLY A 97 32.48 -2.25 -3.07
N PRO A 98 31.23 -1.73 -3.04
CA PRO A 98 30.28 -2.07 -2.00
C PRO A 98 29.89 -3.56 -2.10
N LYS A 99 29.87 -4.26 -0.97
CA LYS A 99 29.50 -5.68 -0.91
C LYS A 99 28.00 -5.88 -1.17
N PRO A 100 27.57 -7.05 -1.66
CA PRO A 100 26.16 -7.41 -1.70
C PRO A 100 25.52 -7.30 -0.31
N HIS A 101 24.29 -6.80 -0.27
CA HIS A 101 23.53 -6.67 0.96
C HIS A 101 22.82 -7.97 1.31
N ASN A 102 22.87 -8.34 2.59
CA ASN A 102 21.90 -9.25 3.19
C ASN A 102 20.85 -8.44 3.97
N ASN A 103 19.88 -9.12 4.60
CA ASN A 103 18.79 -8.44 5.33
C ASN A 103 19.30 -7.43 6.38
N GLU A 104 20.36 -7.77 7.12
CA GLU A 104 20.89 -6.91 8.18
C GLU A 104 21.62 -5.69 7.59
N THR A 105 22.47 -5.91 6.59
CA THR A 105 23.24 -4.81 5.99
C THR A 105 22.35 -3.86 5.20
N LEU A 106 21.30 -4.37 4.52
CA LEU A 106 20.34 -3.52 3.81
C LEU A 106 19.59 -2.59 4.78
N ARG A 107 19.13 -3.12 5.92
CA ARG A 107 18.43 -2.31 6.94
C ARG A 107 19.34 -1.22 7.51
N LYS A 108 20.60 -1.58 7.82
CA LYS A 108 21.61 -0.60 8.25
C LYS A 108 21.86 0.45 7.16
N ALA A 109 21.99 0.02 5.91
CA ALA A 109 22.20 0.91 4.78
C ALA A 109 21.05 1.90 4.59
N VAL A 110 19.79 1.45 4.63
CA VAL A 110 18.62 2.33 4.53
C VAL A 110 18.57 3.30 5.70
N LYS A 111 18.78 2.83 6.95
CA LYS A 111 18.84 3.71 8.12
C LYS A 111 19.91 4.79 7.95
N THR A 112 21.14 4.40 7.59
CA THR A 112 22.25 5.35 7.39
C THR A 112 22.01 6.31 6.24
N TYR A 113 21.54 5.82 5.09
CA TYR A 113 21.18 6.64 3.92
C TYR A 113 20.18 7.72 4.30
N HIS A 114 19.19 7.32 5.11
CA HIS A 114 18.15 8.20 5.59
C HIS A 114 18.68 9.22 6.63
N ASP A 115 19.40 8.76 7.66
CA ASP A 115 19.94 9.62 8.72
C ASP A 115 20.78 10.77 8.15
N ILE A 116 21.65 10.48 7.19
CA ILE A 116 22.54 11.47 6.58
C ILE A 116 21.76 12.47 5.73
N ARG A 117 20.79 12.02 4.93
CA ARG A 117 20.04 12.91 4.03
C ARG A 117 19.22 13.98 4.75
N TYR A 118 18.77 13.70 5.96
CA TYR A 118 17.97 14.63 6.77
C TYR A 118 18.79 15.32 7.87
N ASP A 119 20.10 15.09 7.90
CA ASP A 119 21.01 15.91 8.71
C ASP A 119 21.40 17.16 7.93
N SER A 120 21.01 18.34 8.43
CA SER A 120 21.45 19.62 7.85
C SER A 120 22.95 19.85 7.97
N ASP A 121 23.63 19.11 8.86
CA ASP A 121 25.06 19.20 9.11
C ASP A 121 25.86 18.04 8.48
N SER A 122 25.19 17.10 7.81
CA SER A 122 25.89 16.00 7.12
C SER A 122 26.80 16.56 6.03
N ASN A 123 28.07 16.16 6.08
CA ASN A 123 29.09 16.68 5.19
C ASN A 123 29.47 15.63 4.12
N LYS A 124 30.36 16.02 3.21
CA LYS A 124 30.84 15.16 2.10
C LYS A 124 31.46 13.84 2.55
N GLU A 125 32.10 13.79 3.73
CA GLU A 125 32.75 12.58 4.24
C GLU A 125 31.72 11.50 4.58
N ASP A 126 30.55 11.87 5.09
CA ASP A 126 29.46 10.94 5.42
C ASP A 126 28.89 10.26 4.16
N MET A 127 28.74 11.03 3.08
CA MET A 127 28.28 10.51 1.78
C MET A 127 29.32 9.63 1.08
N GLU A 128 30.62 9.94 1.22
CA GLU A 128 31.70 9.06 0.75
C GLU A 128 31.70 7.74 1.51
N ILE A 129 31.51 7.77 2.83
CA ILE A 129 31.40 6.56 3.66
C ILE A 129 30.20 5.72 3.24
N ILE A 130 29.00 6.28 3.05
CA ILE A 130 27.84 5.52 2.53
C ILE A 130 28.17 4.91 1.17
N ALA A 131 28.68 5.71 0.24
CA ALA A 131 28.92 5.26 -1.12
C ALA A 131 29.94 4.11 -1.16
N CYS A 132 30.97 4.16 -0.31
CA CYS A 132 31.95 3.09 -0.16
C CYS A 132 31.42 1.87 0.61
N THR A 133 30.54 2.07 1.60
CA THR A 133 30.05 0.99 2.46
C THR A 133 28.90 0.22 1.82
N TYR A 134 27.95 0.94 1.22
CA TYR A 134 26.66 0.41 0.79
C TYR A 134 26.37 0.60 -0.70
N GLY A 135 27.03 1.58 -1.35
CA GLY A 135 26.81 1.95 -2.76
C GLY A 135 26.03 3.26 -2.90
N TYR A 136 26.15 3.92 -4.05
CA TYR A 136 25.38 5.12 -4.39
C TYR A 136 25.21 5.24 -5.93
N PRO A 137 24.01 5.56 -6.46
CA PRO A 137 22.77 5.87 -5.73
C PRO A 137 22.13 4.61 -5.10
N ILE A 138 21.04 4.77 -4.35
CA ILE A 138 20.36 3.64 -3.70
C ILE A 138 19.91 2.57 -4.71
N ASP A 139 19.60 2.95 -5.95
CA ASP A 139 19.26 2.03 -7.04
C ASP A 139 20.42 1.10 -7.47
N SER A 140 21.66 1.44 -7.12
CA SER A 140 22.85 0.65 -7.44
C SER A 140 23.15 -0.46 -6.42
N TRP A 141 22.41 -0.51 -5.31
CA TRP A 141 22.66 -1.47 -4.24
C TRP A 141 22.39 -2.89 -4.74
N ASN A 142 23.38 -3.77 -4.55
CA ASN A 142 23.23 -5.18 -4.85
C ASN A 142 22.44 -5.85 -3.71
N VAL A 143 21.13 -6.01 -3.89
CA VAL A 143 20.23 -6.65 -2.92
C VAL A 143 19.90 -8.12 -3.25
N SER A 144 20.64 -8.74 -4.18
CA SER A 144 20.38 -10.11 -4.66
C SER A 144 20.43 -11.20 -3.57
N GLN A 145 21.02 -10.92 -2.40
CA GLN A 145 21.07 -11.85 -1.26
C GLN A 145 20.02 -11.55 -0.19
N VAL A 146 19.17 -10.55 -0.40
CA VAL A 146 18.12 -10.15 0.54
C VAL A 146 16.91 -11.04 0.35
N THR A 147 16.41 -11.59 1.45
CA THR A 147 15.19 -12.41 1.49
C THR A 147 14.04 -11.69 2.20
N ASP A 148 14.34 -10.66 2.97
CA ASP A 148 13.37 -9.94 3.80
C ASP A 148 13.55 -8.42 3.65
N MET A 149 12.57 -7.77 3.03
CA MET A 149 12.46 -6.33 2.86
C MET A 149 11.32 -5.73 3.71
N SER A 150 10.79 -6.47 4.69
CA SER A 150 9.65 -5.98 5.47
C SER A 150 10.02 -4.71 6.23
N PHE A 151 9.11 -3.74 6.31
CA PHE A 151 9.29 -2.48 7.04
C PHE A 151 10.48 -1.62 6.56
N LEU A 152 11.06 -1.88 5.38
CA LEU A 152 12.30 -1.22 4.96
C LEU A 152 12.17 0.30 4.82
N PHE A 153 11.03 0.76 4.31
CA PHE A 153 10.67 2.18 4.14
C PHE A 153 9.38 2.52 4.91
N PHE A 154 9.24 1.96 6.12
CA PHE A 154 8.06 2.16 6.98
C PHE A 154 7.99 3.59 7.56
N GLY A 155 7.00 4.38 7.14
CA GLY A 155 6.65 5.67 7.73
C GLY A 155 5.95 5.49 9.07
N ASP A 156 6.58 5.90 10.16
CA ASP A 156 5.91 5.96 11.45
C ASP A 156 4.98 7.19 11.50
N PHE A 157 3.68 6.95 11.72
CA PHE A 157 2.67 8.00 11.88
C PHE A 157 2.23 8.21 13.35
N TYR A 158 2.81 7.50 14.33
CA TYR A 158 2.35 7.57 15.72
C TYR A 158 3.44 7.39 16.78
N VAL A 159 4.11 8.47 17.17
CA VAL A 159 4.57 8.66 18.56
C VAL A 159 4.43 10.15 18.98
N ILE A 160 3.26 10.52 19.50
CA ILE A 160 3.21 11.40 20.69
C ILE A 160 2.60 10.53 21.80
N PRO A 161 3.37 10.00 22.76
CA PRO A 161 2.82 9.33 23.91
C PRO A 161 2.21 10.36 24.86
N PRO A 162 0.97 10.16 25.36
CA PRO A 162 0.55 10.80 26.60
C PRO A 162 1.28 10.09 27.74
N ALA A 163 2.17 10.83 28.41
CA ALA A 163 3.03 10.42 29.52
C ALA A 163 4.29 9.62 29.12
N ILE A 164 5.39 10.38 29.10
CA ILE A 164 6.76 9.88 29.24
C ILE A 164 6.90 9.44 30.70
N ASP A 165 7.21 8.17 30.95
CA ASP A 165 8.08 7.84 32.08
C ASP A 165 8.88 6.54 31.84
N GLU A 166 10.18 6.71 31.96
CA GLU A 166 11.28 5.74 32.09
C GLU A 166 11.56 4.72 30.94
N TRP A 167 12.73 4.92 30.31
CA TRP A 167 13.51 4.01 29.42
C TRP A 167 13.43 4.11 27.89
N VAL A 168 13.32 5.33 27.33
CA VAL A 168 13.83 5.61 25.96
C VAL A 168 14.86 6.72 26.01
N SER A 169 16.16 6.37 25.88
CA SER A 169 17.28 7.31 26.07
C SER A 169 17.68 8.12 24.83
N SER A 170 16.81 8.25 23.83
CA SER A 170 16.89 9.38 22.89
C SER A 170 15.66 9.42 21.98
N TYR A 171 14.94 10.53 22.03
CA TYR A 171 13.84 10.87 21.11
C TYR A 171 14.31 11.04 19.64
N SER A 172 15.61 10.88 19.35
CA SER A 172 16.17 10.92 17.99
C SER A 172 15.96 9.63 17.18
N ASP A 173 15.73 8.48 17.82
CA ASP A 173 15.53 7.19 17.13
C ASP A 173 14.11 7.01 16.58
N VAL A 174 13.16 7.84 17.04
CA VAL A 174 11.73 7.80 16.67
C VAL A 174 11.35 8.92 15.69
N LEU A 175 12.18 9.96 15.54
CA LEU A 175 11.85 11.17 14.75
C LEU A 175 12.53 11.27 13.37
N ARG A 176 13.18 10.22 12.86
CA ARG A 176 13.89 10.25 11.56
C ARG A 176 13.22 9.34 10.52
N THR A 177 12.22 9.94 9.85
CA THR A 177 11.46 9.60 8.60
C THR A 177 10.74 8.26 8.53
N VAL A 178 9.69 8.08 7.69
CA VAL A 178 9.73 7.81 6.22
C VAL A 178 8.57 8.41 5.35
N PRO A 179 7.79 9.45 5.72
CA PRO A 179 6.71 9.95 4.83
C PRO A 179 7.17 10.42 3.43
N TYR A 180 8.45 10.75 3.26
CA TYR A 180 9.02 11.39 2.06
C TYR A 180 9.88 10.47 1.18
N PHE A 181 9.99 9.17 1.46
CA PHE A 181 10.79 8.28 0.61
C PHE A 181 10.16 8.17 -0.79
N ASN A 182 10.90 8.55 -1.83
CA ASN A 182 10.46 8.47 -3.23
C ASN A 182 11.65 8.29 -4.19
N GLU A 183 12.69 7.57 -3.77
CA GLU A 183 13.89 7.34 -4.58
C GLU A 183 13.73 6.13 -5.49
N TYR A 184 14.27 6.21 -6.72
CA TYR A 184 14.18 5.10 -7.67
C TYR A 184 14.90 3.86 -7.13
N ILE A 185 14.20 2.73 -7.10
CA ILE A 185 14.71 1.42 -6.66
C ILE A 185 14.29 0.29 -7.61
N GLY A 186 13.79 0.62 -8.80
CA GLY A 186 13.32 -0.35 -9.79
C GLY A 186 14.42 -1.26 -10.36
N SER A 187 15.69 -0.93 -10.15
CA SER A 187 16.86 -1.73 -10.58
C SER A 187 17.21 -2.88 -9.63
N TRP A 188 16.59 -2.95 -8.45
CA TRP A 188 16.90 -3.97 -7.45
C TRP A 188 16.54 -5.38 -7.91
N ASP A 189 17.44 -6.34 -7.67
CA ASP A 189 17.18 -7.77 -7.87
C ASP A 189 16.42 -8.33 -6.65
N THR A 190 15.10 -8.41 -6.77
CA THR A 190 14.20 -8.91 -5.73
C THR A 190 13.92 -10.40 -5.82
N SER A 191 14.55 -11.13 -6.74
CA SER A 191 14.23 -12.53 -7.07
C SER A 191 14.42 -13.54 -5.92
N ASN A 192 15.06 -13.13 -4.82
CA ASN A 192 15.22 -13.93 -3.60
C ASN A 192 14.38 -13.45 -2.42
N VAL A 193 13.63 -12.35 -2.57
CA VAL A 193 12.80 -11.78 -1.52
C VAL A 193 11.55 -12.65 -1.32
N THR A 194 11.30 -13.02 -0.07
CA THR A 194 10.11 -13.79 0.34
C THR A 194 9.15 -12.96 1.20
N ASN A 195 9.62 -11.86 1.79
CA ASN A 195 8.85 -11.02 2.70
C ASN A 195 8.95 -9.53 2.32
N MET A 196 7.82 -8.92 1.97
CA MET A 196 7.69 -7.47 1.67
C MET A 196 6.65 -6.79 2.58
N GLU A 197 6.32 -7.41 3.71
CA GLU A 197 5.34 -6.89 4.66
C GLU A 197 5.65 -5.43 5.05
N SER A 198 4.66 -4.55 4.92
CA SER A 198 4.75 -3.14 5.32
C SER A 198 5.95 -2.37 4.74
N MET A 199 6.51 -2.80 3.61
CA MET A 199 7.75 -2.22 3.05
C MET A 199 7.62 -0.71 2.80
N PHE A 200 6.47 -0.24 2.30
CA PHE A 200 6.16 1.18 2.04
C PHE A 200 4.99 1.70 2.87
N HIS A 201 4.73 1.08 4.02
CA HIS A 201 3.68 1.53 4.92
C HIS A 201 3.89 3.01 5.27
N SER A 202 2.90 3.86 5.01
CA SER A 202 2.91 5.31 5.19
C SER A 202 4.05 6.05 4.50
N ALA A 203 4.64 5.47 3.45
CA ALA A 203 5.51 6.19 2.53
C ALA A 203 4.66 7.03 1.57
N ILE A 204 4.07 8.12 2.09
CA ILE A 204 3.02 8.91 1.43
C ILE A 204 3.37 9.30 0.00
N HIS A 205 4.62 9.73 -0.22
CA HIS A 205 5.09 10.24 -1.51
C HIS A 205 5.72 9.18 -2.42
N PHE A 206 5.79 7.91 -2.00
CA PHE A 206 6.44 6.88 -2.80
C PHE A 206 5.63 6.56 -4.06
N ASN A 207 6.21 6.78 -5.23
CA ASN A 207 5.57 6.55 -6.53
C ASN A 207 6.60 6.20 -7.63
N GLN A 208 7.64 5.44 -7.30
CA GLN A 208 8.69 5.06 -8.24
C GLN A 208 8.40 3.72 -8.92
N ASP A 209 8.76 3.61 -10.20
CA ASP A 209 8.54 2.38 -11.00
C ASP A 209 9.30 1.19 -10.39
N ILE A 210 8.51 0.21 -9.95
CA ILE A 210 8.92 -1.09 -9.40
C ILE A 210 8.28 -2.26 -10.16
N GLY A 211 7.70 -2.00 -11.33
CA GLY A 211 6.98 -3.01 -12.12
C GLY A 211 7.87 -4.13 -12.67
N ARG A 212 9.19 -3.95 -12.61
CA ARG A 212 10.20 -4.94 -13.04
C ARG A 212 10.70 -5.85 -11.93
N TRP A 213 10.26 -5.65 -10.70
CA TRP A 213 10.64 -6.53 -9.60
C TRP A 213 10.12 -7.95 -9.82
N ASP A 214 10.97 -8.92 -9.56
CA ASP A 214 10.58 -10.32 -9.46
C ASP A 214 10.04 -10.57 -8.04
N VAL A 215 8.73 -10.77 -7.94
CA VAL A 215 8.03 -11.05 -6.67
C VAL A 215 7.51 -12.49 -6.59
N SER A 216 7.90 -13.37 -7.51
CA SER A 216 7.39 -14.75 -7.64
C SER A 216 7.60 -15.61 -6.39
N LYS A 217 8.60 -15.29 -5.55
CA LYS A 217 8.88 -15.97 -4.27
C LYS A 217 8.29 -15.28 -3.05
N VAL A 218 7.66 -14.11 -3.21
CA VAL A 218 7.09 -13.36 -2.09
C VAL A 218 5.82 -14.05 -1.61
N THR A 219 5.78 -14.39 -0.32
CA THR A 219 4.61 -15.00 0.31
C THR A 219 3.87 -14.04 1.25
N LYS A 220 4.52 -12.92 1.62
CA LYS A 220 3.99 -11.91 2.56
C LYS A 220 4.01 -10.52 1.94
N MET A 221 2.83 -9.97 1.64
CA MET A 221 2.63 -8.61 1.12
C MET A 221 1.68 -7.76 1.98
N VAL A 222 1.35 -8.22 3.19
CA VAL A 222 0.48 -7.50 4.13
C VAL A 222 0.95 -6.06 4.29
N ARG A 223 0.05 -5.09 4.11
CA ARG A 223 0.32 -3.64 4.24
C ARG A 223 1.43 -3.06 3.36
N MET A 224 1.86 -3.73 2.29
CA MET A 224 3.01 -3.28 1.51
C MET A 224 2.92 -1.80 1.11
N PHE A 225 1.74 -1.31 0.73
CA PHE A 225 1.44 0.08 0.36
C PHE A 225 0.39 0.76 1.26
N PHE A 226 0.22 0.29 2.50
CA PHE A 226 -0.73 0.90 3.43
C PHE A 226 -0.41 2.38 3.59
N SER A 227 -1.34 3.29 3.33
CA SER A 227 -1.15 4.76 3.38
C SER A 227 -0.03 5.31 2.49
N ALA A 228 0.43 4.57 1.47
CA ALA A 228 1.27 5.11 0.40
C ALA A 228 0.39 5.90 -0.59
N ARG A 229 -0.07 7.08 -0.16
CA ARG A 229 -1.18 7.82 -0.77
C ARG A 229 -0.99 8.13 -2.25
N GLU A 230 0.24 8.45 -2.68
CA GLU A 230 0.56 8.81 -4.06
C GLU A 230 0.95 7.61 -4.95
N PHE A 231 1.05 6.39 -4.40
CA PHE A 231 1.51 5.23 -5.15
C PHE A 231 0.50 4.85 -6.24
N ASN A 232 0.94 4.87 -7.50
CA ASN A 232 0.12 4.53 -8.66
C ASN A 232 0.96 3.98 -9.83
N GLN A 233 1.99 3.16 -9.54
CA GLN A 233 2.86 2.58 -10.56
C GLN A 233 2.38 1.21 -11.03
N ASP A 234 2.58 0.91 -12.32
CA ASP A 234 2.19 -0.36 -12.94
C ASP A 234 2.93 -1.54 -12.28
N ILE A 235 2.15 -2.41 -11.65
CA ILE A 235 2.55 -3.66 -11.02
C ILE A 235 1.74 -4.85 -11.55
N GLY A 236 1.04 -4.67 -12.67
CA GLY A 236 0.17 -5.70 -13.25
C GLY A 236 0.92 -6.95 -13.72
N ARG A 237 2.24 -6.84 -13.92
CA ARG A 237 3.11 -7.95 -14.34
C ARG A 237 3.71 -8.77 -13.19
N TRP A 238 3.41 -8.42 -11.95
CA TRP A 238 3.88 -9.16 -10.79
C TRP A 238 3.26 -10.56 -10.74
N ASP A 239 4.11 -11.57 -10.51
CA ASP A 239 3.65 -12.92 -10.18
C ASP A 239 3.39 -13.02 -8.68
N VAL A 240 2.12 -12.85 -8.30
CA VAL A 240 1.66 -12.91 -6.90
C VAL A 240 1.09 -14.28 -6.50
N SER A 241 1.26 -15.31 -7.34
CA SER A 241 0.68 -16.65 -7.13
C SER A 241 1.12 -17.32 -5.84
N SER A 242 2.28 -16.94 -5.27
CA SER A 242 2.80 -17.45 -4.00
C SER A 242 2.27 -16.73 -2.75
N VAL A 243 1.48 -15.65 -2.90
CA VAL A 243 1.03 -14.81 -1.78
C VAL A 243 -0.18 -15.43 -1.08
N GLU A 244 -0.09 -15.62 0.24
CA GLU A 244 -1.19 -16.20 1.03
C GLU A 244 -2.12 -15.14 1.67
N THR A 245 -1.64 -13.89 1.82
CA THR A 245 -2.41 -12.79 2.42
C THR A 245 -2.06 -11.45 1.77
N MET A 246 -3.11 -10.72 1.38
CA MET A 246 -3.05 -9.37 0.81
C MET A 246 -3.76 -8.35 1.70
N SER A 247 -4.03 -8.71 2.96
CA SER A 247 -4.73 -7.85 3.90
C SER A 247 -4.07 -6.46 3.99
N ASN A 248 -4.89 -5.42 3.92
CA ASN A 248 -4.47 -4.02 3.98
C ASN A 248 -3.42 -3.58 2.94
N MET A 249 -3.18 -4.33 1.86
CA MET A 249 -2.07 -4.05 0.93
C MET A 249 -2.12 -2.64 0.33
N PHE A 250 -3.31 -2.17 -0.08
CA PHE A 250 -3.55 -0.83 -0.65
C PHE A 250 -4.48 0.03 0.22
N HIS A 251 -4.64 -0.30 1.49
CA HIS A 251 -5.46 0.49 2.40
C HIS A 251 -4.92 1.92 2.45
N SER A 252 -5.74 2.92 2.09
CA SER A 252 -5.39 4.34 2.03
C SER A 252 -4.33 4.70 0.99
N ALA A 253 -4.08 3.83 -0.01
CA ALA A 253 -3.36 4.18 -1.22
C ALA A 253 -4.31 4.95 -2.15
N HIS A 254 -4.57 6.23 -1.80
CA HIS A 254 -5.66 7.01 -2.39
C HIS A 254 -5.64 7.11 -3.91
N GLU A 255 -4.45 7.23 -4.51
CA GLU A 255 -4.26 7.40 -5.96
C GLU A 255 -4.12 6.08 -6.73
N PHE A 256 -4.06 4.93 -6.06
CA PHE A 256 -3.80 3.65 -6.71
C PHE A 256 -4.94 3.22 -7.62
N ASN A 257 -4.68 3.11 -8.93
CA ASN A 257 -5.65 2.72 -9.94
C ASN A 257 -5.01 2.00 -11.15
N GLN A 258 -4.10 1.06 -10.88
CA GLN A 258 -3.39 0.30 -11.92
C GLN A 258 -4.02 -1.07 -12.18
N ASP A 259 -3.95 -1.53 -13.44
CA ASP A 259 -4.50 -2.81 -13.86
C ASP A 259 -3.77 -3.97 -13.18
N ILE A 260 -4.50 -4.67 -12.31
CA ILE A 260 -4.07 -5.86 -11.58
C ILE A 260 -5.02 -7.04 -11.84
N GLY A 261 -5.86 -6.94 -12.87
CA GLY A 261 -6.83 -7.99 -13.22
C GLY A 261 -6.18 -9.30 -13.66
N GLY A 262 -4.91 -9.25 -14.07
CA GLY A 262 -4.11 -10.41 -14.46
C GLY A 262 -3.43 -11.17 -13.31
N TRP A 263 -3.56 -10.73 -12.06
CA TRP A 263 -2.97 -11.40 -10.91
C TRP A 263 -3.64 -12.75 -10.61
N ASP A 264 -2.82 -13.77 -10.33
CA ASP A 264 -3.28 -15.04 -9.76
C ASP A 264 -3.37 -14.91 -8.24
N VAL A 265 -4.59 -14.73 -7.74
CA VAL A 265 -4.89 -14.60 -6.30
C VAL A 265 -5.47 -15.88 -5.68
N SER A 266 -5.42 -17.00 -6.40
CA SER A 266 -6.08 -18.27 -6.01
C SER A 266 -5.56 -18.85 -4.69
N ASN A 267 -4.37 -18.46 -4.23
CA ASN A 267 -3.79 -18.89 -2.94
C ASN A 267 -4.08 -17.93 -1.77
N VAL A 268 -4.70 -16.78 -2.02
CA VAL A 268 -4.96 -15.77 -0.99
C VAL A 268 -6.13 -16.19 -0.11
N LYS A 269 -5.95 -16.12 1.21
CA LYS A 269 -6.98 -16.45 2.21
C LYS A 269 -7.59 -15.23 2.91
N ASP A 270 -6.87 -14.11 2.92
CA ASP A 270 -7.26 -12.88 3.61
C ASP A 270 -7.04 -11.66 2.71
N MET A 271 -8.14 -11.05 2.29
CA MET A 271 -8.22 -9.80 1.52
C MET A 271 -8.83 -8.66 2.34
N SER A 272 -8.94 -8.82 3.66
CA SER A 272 -9.56 -7.82 4.53
C SER A 272 -8.87 -6.46 4.42
N CYS A 273 -9.67 -5.40 4.35
CA CYS A 273 -9.21 -4.02 4.16
C CYS A 273 -8.30 -3.79 2.93
N MET A 274 -8.22 -4.69 1.93
CA MET A 274 -7.20 -4.58 0.85
C MET A 274 -7.25 -3.23 0.11
N PHE A 275 -8.44 -2.75 -0.25
CA PHE A 275 -8.69 -1.47 -0.93
C PHE A 275 -9.45 -0.46 -0.07
N MET A 276 -9.46 -0.64 1.26
CA MET A 276 -10.11 0.31 2.16
C MET A 276 -9.53 1.72 1.94
N GLN A 277 -10.35 2.72 1.64
CA GLN A 277 -9.93 4.10 1.32
C GLN A 277 -8.99 4.24 0.09
N ALA A 278 -8.90 3.24 -0.79
CA ALA A 278 -8.28 3.38 -2.12
C ALA A 278 -9.27 4.10 -3.06
N ARG A 279 -9.39 5.42 -2.88
CA ARG A 279 -10.53 6.22 -3.37
C ARG A 279 -10.69 6.18 -4.89
N THR A 280 -9.60 6.12 -5.64
CA THR A 280 -9.61 6.14 -7.12
C THR A 280 -9.64 4.76 -7.77
N PHE A 281 -9.49 3.68 -6.98
CA PHE A 281 -9.36 2.32 -7.52
C PHE A 281 -10.66 1.87 -8.20
N ASN A 282 -10.58 1.56 -9.50
CA ASN A 282 -11.71 1.10 -10.30
C ASN A 282 -11.26 0.23 -11.49
N GLN A 283 -10.32 -0.70 -11.24
CA GLN A 283 -9.78 -1.60 -12.28
C GLN A 283 -10.46 -2.97 -12.25
N ASP A 284 -10.64 -3.57 -13.43
CA ASP A 284 -11.30 -4.87 -13.59
C ASP A 284 -10.53 -5.97 -12.85
N ILE A 285 -11.19 -6.54 -11.84
CA ILE A 285 -10.73 -7.66 -11.03
C ILE A 285 -11.75 -8.81 -11.04
N GLY A 286 -12.69 -8.80 -11.99
CA GLY A 286 -13.76 -9.79 -12.09
C GLY A 286 -13.24 -11.21 -12.38
N ARG A 287 -12.01 -11.33 -12.92
CA ARG A 287 -11.36 -12.61 -13.25
C ARG A 287 -10.58 -13.24 -12.10
N TRP A 288 -10.50 -12.59 -10.95
CA TRP A 288 -9.81 -13.15 -9.79
C TRP A 288 -10.53 -14.39 -9.27
N ASP A 289 -9.76 -15.46 -9.04
CA ASP A 289 -10.22 -16.64 -8.31
C ASP A 289 -10.13 -16.36 -6.81
N VAL A 290 -11.25 -15.95 -6.21
CA VAL A 290 -11.36 -15.67 -4.77
C VAL A 290 -11.94 -16.85 -3.97
N SER A 291 -12.06 -18.04 -4.58
CA SER A 291 -12.71 -19.21 -3.99
C SER A 291 -12.00 -19.77 -2.75
N ASN A 292 -10.80 -19.29 -2.41
CA ASN A 292 -10.06 -19.66 -1.20
C ASN A 292 -10.03 -18.56 -0.13
N VAL A 293 -10.67 -17.41 -0.36
CA VAL A 293 -10.67 -16.29 0.58
C VAL A 293 -11.70 -16.55 1.69
N ASP A 294 -11.23 -16.48 2.95
CA ASP A 294 -12.08 -16.66 4.13
C ASP A 294 -12.51 -15.28 4.73
N LEU A 295 -11.72 -14.21 4.51
CA LEU A 295 -11.92 -12.87 5.09
C LEU A 295 -11.93 -11.75 4.02
N MET A 296 -13.04 -11.02 3.91
CA MET A 296 -13.23 -9.90 2.97
C MET A 296 -13.83 -8.62 3.60
N HIS A 297 -13.94 -8.56 4.93
CA HIS A 297 -14.48 -7.38 5.60
C HIS A 297 -13.67 -6.12 5.28
N ASN A 298 -14.37 -5.00 5.10
CA ASN A 298 -13.85 -3.70 4.69
C ASN A 298 -13.09 -3.68 3.35
N MET A 299 -13.18 -4.69 2.48
CA MET A 299 -12.36 -4.77 1.26
C MET A 299 -12.43 -3.50 0.41
N PHE A 300 -13.62 -2.93 0.20
CA PHE A 300 -13.87 -1.69 -0.56
C PHE A 300 -14.47 -0.57 0.31
N TYR A 301 -14.30 -0.62 1.63
CA TYR A 301 -14.81 0.42 2.52
C TYR A 301 -14.20 1.78 2.15
N PHE A 302 -15.03 2.78 1.83
CA PHE A 302 -14.60 4.10 1.31
C PHE A 302 -13.82 4.07 -0.03
N ALA A 303 -13.91 3.00 -0.83
CA ALA A 303 -13.40 2.97 -2.20
C ALA A 303 -14.41 3.65 -3.15
N HIS A 304 -14.42 4.98 -3.13
CA HIS A 304 -15.49 5.79 -3.72
C HIS A 304 -15.83 5.47 -5.18
N GLU A 305 -14.81 5.29 -6.02
CA GLU A 305 -14.97 5.08 -7.47
C GLU A 305 -15.15 3.62 -7.88
N PHE A 306 -15.02 2.65 -6.96
CA PHE A 306 -15.06 1.23 -7.31
C PHE A 306 -16.45 0.81 -7.81
N ASN A 307 -16.50 0.30 -9.05
CA ASN A 307 -17.73 -0.16 -9.69
C ASN A 307 -17.46 -1.21 -10.79
N GLN A 308 -16.61 -2.19 -10.51
CA GLN A 308 -16.24 -3.24 -11.48
C GLN A 308 -17.02 -4.53 -11.27
N ASP A 309 -17.34 -5.22 -12.36
CA ASP A 309 -18.11 -6.46 -12.33
C ASP A 309 -17.35 -7.56 -11.58
N ILE A 310 -17.88 -7.94 -10.42
CA ILE A 310 -17.40 -9.00 -9.54
C ILE A 310 -18.48 -10.06 -9.30
N GLY A 311 -19.54 -10.07 -10.12
CA GLY A 311 -20.67 -10.99 -9.97
C GLY A 311 -20.29 -12.46 -10.14
N SER A 312 -19.14 -12.73 -10.78
CA SER A 312 -18.62 -14.08 -11.00
C SER A 312 -17.73 -14.62 -9.88
N TRP A 313 -17.44 -13.83 -8.84
CA TRP A 313 -16.64 -14.28 -7.70
C TRP A 313 -17.33 -15.39 -6.90
N ASP A 314 -16.58 -16.44 -6.59
CA ASP A 314 -17.00 -17.46 -5.64
C ASP A 314 -16.70 -17.02 -4.20
N VAL A 315 -17.71 -16.47 -3.52
CA VAL A 315 -17.63 -16.00 -2.13
C VAL A 315 -18.17 -17.02 -1.12
N SER A 316 -18.41 -18.27 -1.53
CA SER A 316 -19.09 -19.31 -0.72
C SER A 316 -18.38 -19.66 0.60
N ARG A 317 -17.11 -19.29 0.75
CA ARG A 317 -16.32 -19.50 1.97
C ARG A 317 -16.25 -18.31 2.90
N VAL A 318 -16.63 -17.13 2.42
CA VAL A 318 -16.52 -15.88 3.18
C VAL A 318 -17.52 -15.93 4.32
N LYS A 319 -17.04 -15.65 5.54
CA LYS A 319 -17.89 -15.60 6.75
C LYS A 319 -18.22 -14.17 7.18
N ASP A 320 -17.41 -13.22 6.77
CA ASP A 320 -17.47 -11.84 7.25
C ASP A 320 -17.40 -10.87 6.08
N MET A 321 -18.51 -10.20 5.81
CA MET A 321 -18.67 -9.18 4.78
C MET A 321 -18.94 -7.79 5.38
N ASP A 322 -18.62 -7.58 6.65
CA ASP A 322 -18.81 -6.30 7.32
C ASP A 322 -18.16 -5.17 6.53
N ASN A 323 -18.92 -4.09 6.30
CA ASN A 323 -18.49 -2.86 5.62
C ASN A 323 -17.89 -3.07 4.22
N MET A 324 -18.09 -4.23 3.58
CA MET A 324 -17.38 -4.58 2.34
C MET A 324 -17.52 -3.48 1.26
N PHE A 325 -18.71 -2.89 1.12
CA PHE A 325 -19.00 -1.80 0.19
C PHE A 325 -19.49 -0.51 0.89
N ALA A 326 -19.31 -0.39 2.20
CA ALA A 326 -19.71 0.83 2.89
C ALA A 326 -19.01 2.05 2.28
N SER A 327 -19.76 3.10 1.98
CA SER A 327 -19.28 4.33 1.33
C SER A 327 -18.52 4.11 0.00
N ALA A 328 -18.69 2.95 -0.67
CA ALA A 328 -18.33 2.74 -2.06
C ALA A 328 -19.41 3.40 -2.94
N LEU A 329 -19.30 4.71 -3.09
CA LEU A 329 -20.39 5.58 -3.58
C LEU A 329 -20.90 5.18 -4.98
N LYS A 330 -20.02 4.65 -5.84
CA LYS A 330 -20.31 4.25 -7.22
C LYS A 330 -20.69 2.78 -7.40
N PHE A 331 -20.56 1.95 -6.36
CA PHE A 331 -20.73 0.51 -6.51
C PHE A 331 -22.21 0.16 -6.81
N ASN A 332 -22.46 -0.47 -7.95
CA ASN A 332 -23.79 -0.91 -8.36
C ASN A 332 -23.73 -2.12 -9.32
N GLN A 333 -22.86 -3.09 -9.04
CA GLN A 333 -22.67 -4.28 -9.88
C GLN A 333 -23.51 -5.45 -9.39
N ASP A 334 -23.99 -6.27 -10.34
CA ASP A 334 -24.85 -7.42 -10.04
C ASP A 334 -24.07 -8.48 -9.27
N ILE A 335 -24.49 -8.69 -8.02
CA ILE A 335 -23.96 -9.67 -7.07
C ILE A 335 -25.08 -10.61 -6.58
N GLY A 336 -26.23 -10.64 -7.25
CA GLY A 336 -27.38 -11.46 -6.85
C GLY A 336 -27.12 -12.97 -6.91
N ASN A 337 -26.10 -13.38 -7.68
CA ASN A 337 -25.70 -14.77 -7.85
C ASN A 337 -24.64 -15.24 -6.83
N TRP A 338 -24.17 -14.37 -5.93
CA TRP A 338 -23.22 -14.77 -4.89
C TRP A 338 -23.85 -15.78 -3.92
N ASP A 339 -23.10 -16.84 -3.61
CA ASP A 339 -23.44 -17.75 -2.52
C ASP A 339 -22.98 -17.15 -1.19
N VAL A 340 -23.92 -16.53 -0.48
CA VAL A 340 -23.68 -15.93 0.85
C VAL A 340 -24.15 -16.83 2.00
N SER A 341 -24.47 -18.10 1.72
CA SER A 341 -25.05 -19.04 2.69
C SER A 341 -24.15 -19.37 3.89
N HIS A 342 -22.87 -18.98 3.85
CA HIS A 342 -21.90 -19.15 4.95
C HIS A 342 -21.56 -17.85 5.68
N VAL A 343 -22.10 -16.72 5.24
CA VAL A 343 -21.85 -15.42 5.87
C VAL A 343 -22.55 -15.35 7.23
N GLU A 344 -21.78 -14.96 8.25
CA GLU A 344 -22.24 -14.80 9.62
C GLU A 344 -22.48 -13.31 9.96
N SER A 345 -21.82 -12.37 9.27
CA SER A 345 -21.88 -10.93 9.55
C SER A 345 -21.88 -10.09 8.27
N MET A 346 -22.84 -9.17 8.15
CA MET A 346 -23.03 -8.22 7.04
C MET A 346 -23.24 -6.77 7.53
N ASN A 347 -22.67 -6.41 8.69
CA ASN A 347 -22.86 -5.10 9.28
C ASN A 347 -22.38 -4.00 8.35
N SER A 348 -23.21 -2.98 8.17
CA SER A 348 -22.93 -1.84 7.32
C SER A 348 -22.49 -2.22 5.89
N MET A 349 -22.77 -3.43 5.37
CA MET A 349 -22.18 -3.89 4.11
C MET A 349 -22.36 -2.89 2.95
N PHE A 350 -23.51 -2.22 2.89
CA PHE A 350 -23.86 -1.18 1.91
C PHE A 350 -24.17 0.18 2.57
N GLU A 351 -23.69 0.43 3.81
CA GLU A 351 -23.90 1.71 4.47
C GLU A 351 -23.35 2.85 3.60
N ASN A 352 -24.19 3.82 3.23
CA ASN A 352 -23.84 4.95 2.37
C ASN A 352 -23.32 4.54 0.97
N ALA A 353 -23.61 3.32 0.48
CA ALA A 353 -23.44 2.94 -0.92
C ALA A 353 -24.57 3.57 -1.75
N VAL A 354 -24.40 4.84 -2.11
CA VAL A 354 -25.50 5.69 -2.58
C VAL A 354 -26.10 5.31 -3.93
N GLU A 355 -25.36 4.58 -4.77
CA GLU A 355 -25.82 4.11 -6.09
C GLU A 355 -26.26 2.64 -6.10
N PHE A 356 -26.01 1.88 -5.02
CA PHE A 356 -26.33 0.45 -4.98
C PHE A 356 -27.83 0.20 -5.08
N ASN A 357 -28.25 -0.58 -6.07
CA ASN A 357 -29.63 -0.99 -6.28
C ASN A 357 -29.75 -2.30 -7.08
N GLN A 358 -29.01 -3.33 -6.68
CA GLN A 358 -29.01 -4.63 -7.36
C GLN A 358 -29.86 -5.65 -6.62
N ASP A 359 -30.46 -6.57 -7.39
CA ASP A 359 -31.34 -7.60 -6.84
C ASP A 359 -30.54 -8.64 -6.07
N ILE A 360 -30.79 -8.71 -4.76
CA ILE A 360 -30.17 -9.62 -3.80
C ILE A 360 -31.24 -10.41 -3.04
N GLY A 361 -32.49 -10.40 -3.52
CA GLY A 361 -33.59 -11.10 -2.87
C GLY A 361 -33.43 -12.63 -2.84
N SER A 362 -32.56 -13.18 -3.70
CA SER A 362 -32.21 -14.61 -3.75
C SER A 362 -31.15 -15.06 -2.75
N TRP A 363 -30.51 -14.13 -2.03
CA TRP A 363 -29.48 -14.48 -1.06
C TRP A 363 -30.03 -15.34 0.09
N ASP A 364 -29.32 -16.44 0.40
CA ASP A 364 -29.56 -17.20 1.63
C ASP A 364 -28.82 -16.53 2.79
N VAL A 365 -29.56 -15.73 3.55
CA VAL A 365 -29.04 -15.02 4.74
C VAL A 365 -29.34 -15.72 6.06
N SER A 366 -29.79 -16.98 6.02
CA SER A 366 -30.28 -17.71 7.19
C SER A 366 -29.24 -17.89 8.30
N ARG A 367 -27.94 -17.75 8.00
CA ARG A 367 -26.84 -17.85 8.99
C ARG A 367 -26.33 -16.51 9.52
N VAL A 368 -26.81 -15.39 8.99
CA VAL A 368 -26.33 -14.08 9.39
C VAL A 368 -26.87 -13.73 10.78
N THR A 369 -25.98 -13.32 11.68
CA THR A 369 -26.33 -12.89 13.04
C THR A 369 -26.31 -11.37 13.19
N TYR A 370 -25.54 -10.65 12.37
CA TYR A 370 -25.42 -9.19 12.45
C TYR A 370 -25.62 -8.53 11.07
N MET A 371 -26.59 -7.62 10.99
CA MET A 371 -26.90 -6.80 9.80
C MET A 371 -27.17 -5.33 10.18
N ASP A 372 -26.57 -4.85 11.27
CA ASP A 372 -26.75 -3.47 11.72
C ASP A 372 -26.35 -2.51 10.60
N LYS A 373 -27.17 -1.49 10.35
CA LYS A 373 -26.93 -0.47 9.31
C LYS A 373 -26.66 -0.98 7.89
N MET A 374 -26.98 -2.23 7.55
CA MET A 374 -26.61 -2.85 6.27
C MET A 374 -26.92 -1.96 5.05
N PHE A 375 -28.05 -1.25 5.05
CA PHE A 375 -28.46 -0.30 4.00
C PHE A 375 -28.62 1.14 4.52
N ALA A 376 -28.04 1.48 5.67
CA ALA A 376 -28.15 2.83 6.23
C ALA A 376 -27.62 3.84 5.21
N SER A 377 -28.39 4.86 4.87
CA SER A 377 -28.07 5.86 3.84
C SER A 377 -27.78 5.31 2.43
N ALA A 378 -28.14 4.06 2.12
CA ALA A 378 -28.18 3.53 0.74
C ALA A 378 -29.39 4.13 0.00
N LYS A 379 -29.21 5.34 -0.54
CA LYS A 379 -30.32 6.20 -0.99
C LYS A 379 -31.14 5.62 -2.15
N THR A 380 -30.55 4.77 -2.99
CA THR A 380 -31.19 4.18 -4.18
C THR A 380 -31.76 2.80 -3.97
N PHE A 381 -31.37 2.10 -2.91
CA PHE A 381 -31.75 0.70 -2.72
C PHE A 381 -33.26 0.56 -2.52
N ASN A 382 -33.90 -0.24 -3.38
CA ASN A 382 -35.35 -0.48 -3.37
C ASN A 382 -35.74 -1.89 -3.82
N LYS A 383 -34.85 -2.87 -3.65
CA LYS A 383 -35.08 -4.24 -4.09
C LYS A 383 -35.82 -5.06 -3.04
N ASP A 384 -36.61 -6.02 -3.53
CA ASP A 384 -37.38 -6.92 -2.67
C ASP A 384 -36.44 -7.90 -1.96
N ILE A 385 -36.49 -7.87 -0.64
CA ILE A 385 -35.77 -8.78 0.25
C ILE A 385 -36.73 -9.46 1.24
N GLY A 386 -38.04 -9.41 0.97
CA GLY A 386 -39.08 -9.93 1.86
C GLY A 386 -39.05 -11.45 2.06
N ASN A 387 -38.28 -12.17 1.25
CA ASN A 387 -38.08 -13.62 1.35
C ASN A 387 -36.86 -14.03 2.20
N TRP A 388 -36.07 -13.07 2.68
CA TRP A 388 -34.92 -13.37 3.53
C TRP A 388 -35.34 -14.03 4.85
N ASP A 389 -34.70 -15.16 5.19
CA ASP A 389 -34.83 -15.76 6.51
C ASP A 389 -33.91 -15.04 7.50
N VAL A 390 -34.49 -14.16 8.30
CA VAL A 390 -33.78 -13.34 9.29
C VAL A 390 -33.94 -13.86 10.72
N ALA A 391 -34.35 -15.12 10.90
CA ALA A 391 -34.65 -15.67 12.23
C ALA A 391 -33.42 -15.72 13.17
N ASN A 392 -32.21 -15.79 12.63
CA ASN A 392 -30.96 -15.82 13.38
C ASN A 392 -30.31 -14.43 13.59
N VAL A 393 -30.90 -13.36 13.04
CA VAL A 393 -30.34 -12.01 13.19
C VAL A 393 -30.55 -11.51 14.62
N GLU A 394 -29.45 -11.20 15.32
CA GLU A 394 -29.42 -10.65 16.66
C GLU A 394 -29.46 -9.12 16.67
N ASP A 395 -28.83 -8.48 15.67
CA ASP A 395 -28.77 -7.02 15.52
C ASP A 395 -29.14 -6.60 14.09
N MET A 396 -30.21 -5.81 13.99
CA MET A 396 -30.72 -5.20 12.75
C MET A 396 -30.96 -3.68 12.96
N ASP A 397 -30.31 -3.10 13.97
CA ASP A 397 -30.49 -1.69 14.31
C ASP A 397 -30.09 -0.80 13.12
N TYR A 398 -30.90 0.23 12.87
CA TYR A 398 -30.66 1.22 11.82
C TYR A 398 -30.47 0.64 10.40
N MET A 399 -30.88 -0.60 10.12
CA MET A 399 -30.66 -1.28 8.82
C MET A 399 -31.02 -0.42 7.61
N PHE A 400 -32.11 0.35 7.69
CA PHE A 400 -32.57 1.27 6.63
C PHE A 400 -32.53 2.75 7.02
N PHE A 401 -31.79 3.13 8.06
CA PHE A 401 -31.75 4.51 8.52
C PHE A 401 -31.24 5.43 7.39
N GLY A 402 -32.10 6.34 6.91
CA GLY A 402 -31.74 7.23 5.80
C GLY A 402 -31.79 6.62 4.40
N ALA A 403 -32.21 5.36 4.24
CA ALA A 403 -32.49 4.74 2.94
C ALA A 403 -33.81 5.30 2.37
N ARG A 404 -33.73 6.28 1.47
CA ARG A 404 -34.88 7.11 1.08
C ARG A 404 -35.84 6.47 0.07
N GLN A 405 -35.39 5.45 -0.67
CA GLN A 405 -36.18 4.79 -1.72
C GLN A 405 -36.73 3.42 -1.30
N PHE A 406 -36.29 2.87 -0.18
CA PHE A 406 -36.77 1.58 0.33
C PHE A 406 -38.17 1.76 0.93
N ASN A 407 -39.14 0.95 0.50
CA ASN A 407 -40.56 1.14 0.77
C ASN A 407 -41.25 -0.11 1.33
#